data_AF-A0A9W7CVH2-F1
#
_entry.id   AF-A0A9W7CVH2-F1
#
_cell.length_a   1.000
_cell.length_b   1.000
_cell.length_c   1.000
_cell.angle_alpha   90.00
_cell.angle_beta   90.00
_cell.angle_gamma   90.00
#
_symmetry.space_group_name_H-M   'P 1'
#
loop_
_entity.id
_entity.type
_entity.pdbx_description
1 polymer ?
#
loop_
_entity_poly.entity_id
_entity_poly.type
_entity_poly.pdbx_seq_one_letter_code
_entity_poly.pdbx_strand_id
1 'polypeptide(L)'
;MQAPCAQSWRLLLFYYSVSTFGSQNSAIGVARSSSLDVGTWEDRGSTSITSDSSKPYNAIDPNLIEADGRFYLTFGSYWRGIRQASMRDPPILSSSDPAQIGFTSNYEVLEGPFVFKHGAFYYLFMSKGKCCGYDKAKPEAGKEYRILVCRSSKATGGFVDKDGVDCTKDGGTVVLESHGNVYGPGGQGVNDDAKLGPILYYHYGKRTSPGNLTSFTF
;
A
#
# COMPACT_ATOMS: atom_id res chain seq x y z
N MET A 1 25.13 -35.38 -14.34
CA MET A 1 24.01 -34.94 -15.20
C MET A 1 23.33 -33.77 -14.53
N GLN A 2 23.58 -32.55 -15.03
CA GLN A 2 22.88 -31.34 -14.61
C GLN A 2 21.65 -31.21 -15.51
N ALA A 3 20.45 -31.30 -14.93
CA ALA A 3 19.21 -30.96 -15.63
C ALA A 3 18.74 -29.59 -15.10
N PRO A 4 18.81 -28.52 -15.90
CA PRO A 4 18.17 -27.27 -15.56
C PRO A 4 16.68 -27.42 -15.88
N CYS A 5 15.82 -27.62 -14.87
CA CYS A 5 14.39 -27.38 -15.05
C CYS A 5 14.14 -25.88 -14.84
N ALA A 6 14.45 -25.08 -15.85
CA ALA A 6 13.97 -23.72 -15.95
C ALA A 6 12.48 -23.76 -16.35
N GLN A 7 11.59 -24.00 -15.38
CA GLN A 7 10.18 -23.67 -15.56
C GLN A 7 9.96 -22.23 -15.10
N SER A 8 10.35 -21.28 -15.96
CA SER A 8 9.85 -19.91 -15.87
C SER A 8 8.42 -19.88 -16.41
N TRP A 9 7.48 -20.34 -15.60
CA TRP A 9 6.10 -19.90 -15.73
C TRP A 9 6.01 -18.61 -14.91
N ARG A 10 5.63 -17.49 -15.53
CA ARG A 10 5.34 -16.26 -14.78
C ARG A 10 4.15 -16.55 -13.86
N LEU A 11 4.44 -16.92 -12.62
CA LEU A 11 3.44 -17.12 -11.59
C LEU A 11 2.96 -15.74 -11.13
N LEU A 12 1.64 -15.56 -11.08
CA LEU A 12 1.00 -14.36 -10.60
C LEU A 12 0.89 -14.45 -9.08
N LEU A 13 1.27 -13.38 -8.39
CA LEU A 13 1.31 -13.33 -6.93
C LEU A 13 0.20 -12.44 -6.39
N PHE A 14 -0.49 -12.91 -5.36
CA PHE A 14 -1.47 -12.14 -4.60
C PHE A 14 -1.07 -12.12 -3.14
N TYR A 15 -0.79 -10.93 -2.61
CA TYR A 15 -0.48 -10.74 -1.21
C TYR A 15 -1.73 -10.32 -0.47
N TYR A 16 -1.93 -10.89 0.71
CA TYR A 16 -3.14 -10.65 1.51
C TYR A 16 -2.77 -10.42 2.97
N SER A 17 -3.63 -9.67 3.66
CA SER A 17 -3.48 -9.38 5.09
C SER A 17 -4.39 -10.27 5.92
N VAL A 18 -3.84 -10.84 6.99
CA VAL A 18 -4.59 -11.52 8.04
C VAL A 18 -4.46 -10.66 9.28
N SER A 19 -5.57 -10.08 9.75
CA SER A 19 -5.57 -9.09 10.83
C SER A 19 -6.91 -9.03 11.56
N THR A 20 -6.91 -8.37 12.72
CA THR A 20 -8.09 -8.03 13.50
C THR A 20 -8.14 -6.52 13.71
N PHE A 21 -9.31 -5.91 13.52
CA PHE A 21 -9.45 -4.45 13.58
C PHE A 21 -8.94 -3.87 14.92
N GLY A 22 -8.14 -2.81 14.85
CA GLY A 22 -7.57 -2.14 16.02
C GLY A 22 -6.41 -2.88 16.70
N SER A 23 -5.86 -3.92 16.07
CA SER A 23 -4.72 -4.70 16.59
C SER A 23 -3.52 -4.65 15.65
N GLN A 24 -2.32 -4.84 16.22
CA GLN A 24 -1.09 -5.11 15.46
C GLN A 24 -0.86 -6.60 15.20
N ASN A 25 -1.62 -7.50 15.82
CA ASN A 25 -1.46 -8.93 15.61
C ASN A 25 -1.87 -9.26 14.17
N SER A 26 -0.91 -9.28 13.26
CA SER A 26 -1.15 -9.29 11.82
C SER A 26 -0.04 -10.00 11.08
N ALA A 27 -0.39 -10.54 9.93
CA ALA A 27 0.54 -11.21 9.04
C ALA A 27 0.19 -10.93 7.58
N ILE A 28 1.23 -10.93 6.74
CA ILE A 28 1.07 -10.90 5.29
C ILE A 28 1.33 -12.30 4.73
N GLY A 29 0.33 -12.85 4.05
CA GLY A 29 0.43 -14.10 3.31
C GLY A 29 0.57 -13.86 1.80
N VAL A 30 0.84 -14.94 1.07
CA VAL A 30 0.94 -14.91 -0.39
C VAL A 30 0.30 -16.13 -1.00
N ALA A 31 -0.50 -15.92 -2.04
CA ALA A 31 -1.04 -16.96 -2.91
C ALA A 31 -0.45 -16.80 -4.31
N ARG A 32 -0.35 -17.90 -5.06
CA ARG A 32 0.07 -17.88 -6.46
C ARG A 32 -0.96 -18.49 -7.38
N SER A 33 -1.04 -17.99 -8.60
CA SER A 33 -1.88 -18.54 -9.66
C SER A 33 -1.13 -18.50 -10.99
N SER A 34 -1.47 -19.42 -11.89
CA SER A 34 -1.01 -19.43 -13.28
C SER A 34 -1.88 -18.59 -14.23
N SER A 35 -3.12 -18.23 -13.84
CA SER A 35 -4.08 -17.58 -14.76
C SER A 35 -4.99 -16.50 -14.15
N LEU A 36 -4.95 -16.26 -12.84
CA LEU A 36 -5.90 -15.44 -12.04
C LEU A 36 -7.31 -16.03 -11.90
N ASP A 37 -7.64 -17.11 -12.60
CA ASP A 37 -8.99 -17.69 -12.56
C ASP A 37 -9.33 -18.21 -11.17
N VAL A 38 -10.62 -18.12 -10.82
CA VAL A 38 -11.16 -18.71 -9.60
C VAL A 38 -10.81 -20.21 -9.55
N GLY A 39 -10.31 -20.67 -8.42
CA GLY A 39 -9.92 -22.08 -8.21
C GLY A 39 -8.48 -22.42 -8.63
N THR A 40 -7.75 -21.52 -9.30
CA THR A 40 -6.32 -21.71 -9.64
C THR A 40 -5.36 -21.17 -8.59
N TRP A 41 -5.90 -20.48 -7.58
CA TRP A 41 -5.12 -19.87 -6.52
C TRP A 41 -4.67 -20.94 -5.53
N GLU A 42 -3.37 -21.03 -5.36
CA GLU A 42 -2.76 -21.90 -4.37
C GLU A 42 -2.07 -21.05 -3.31
N ASP A 43 -2.51 -21.20 -2.06
CA ASP A 43 -1.89 -20.53 -0.93
C ASP A 43 -0.44 -21.02 -0.71
N ARG A 44 0.43 -20.09 -0.33
CA ARG A 44 1.84 -20.33 0.00
C ARG A 44 2.18 -19.94 1.43
N GLY A 45 1.15 -19.59 2.21
CA GLY A 45 1.29 -19.25 3.62
C GLY A 45 1.93 -17.89 3.83
N SER A 46 2.58 -17.73 4.99
CA SER A 46 3.12 -16.45 5.43
C SER A 46 4.40 -16.08 4.69
N THR A 47 4.52 -14.79 4.37
CA THR A 47 5.76 -14.16 3.90
C THR A 47 6.81 -14.00 5.01
N SER A 48 6.51 -14.41 6.25
CA SER A 48 7.25 -14.09 7.49
C SER A 48 7.25 -12.61 7.88
N ILE A 49 6.51 -11.75 7.17
CA ILE A 49 6.22 -10.40 7.63
C ILE A 49 5.01 -10.49 8.55
N THR A 50 5.28 -10.36 9.84
CA THR A 50 4.29 -10.35 10.91
C THR A 50 4.52 -9.17 11.84
N SER A 51 3.48 -8.82 12.59
CA SER A 51 3.54 -7.85 13.67
C SER A 51 2.70 -8.32 14.86
N ASP A 52 3.07 -7.80 16.01
CA ASP A 52 2.32 -7.80 17.26
C ASP A 52 2.64 -6.49 18.00
N SER A 53 2.25 -6.37 19.27
CA SER A 53 2.50 -5.16 20.07
C SER A 53 3.98 -4.87 20.33
N SER A 54 4.90 -5.79 20.06
CA SER A 54 6.35 -5.56 20.17
C SER A 54 6.93 -4.86 18.92
N LYS A 55 6.20 -4.86 17.80
CA LYS A 55 6.67 -4.26 16.55
C LYS A 55 6.23 -2.81 16.41
N PRO A 56 7.04 -1.95 15.76
CA PRO A 56 6.69 -0.54 15.55
C PRO A 56 5.71 -0.31 14.39
N TYR A 57 5.17 -1.35 13.77
CA TYR A 57 4.35 -1.28 12.56
C TYR A 57 3.20 -2.28 12.63
N ASN A 58 2.24 -2.15 11.71
CA ASN A 58 1.22 -3.15 11.45
C ASN A 58 1.47 -3.84 10.11
N ALA A 59 1.49 -5.16 10.08
CA ALA A 59 1.80 -5.98 8.90
C ALA A 59 0.57 -6.19 8.01
N ILE A 60 0.04 -5.11 7.44
CA ILE A 60 -1.09 -5.11 6.51
C ILE A 60 -0.83 -4.20 5.29
N ASP A 61 -1.73 -4.22 4.32
CA ASP A 61 -1.71 -3.41 3.09
C ASP A 61 -0.46 -3.63 2.20
N PRO A 62 -0.20 -4.87 1.75
CA PRO A 62 0.97 -5.18 0.95
C PRO A 62 0.91 -4.60 -0.48
N ASN A 63 2.04 -4.08 -0.94
CA ASN A 63 2.33 -3.74 -2.33
C ASN A 63 3.73 -4.25 -2.71
N LEU A 64 3.81 -5.09 -3.74
CA LEU A 64 5.08 -5.62 -4.26
C LEU A 64 5.56 -4.78 -5.44
N ILE A 65 6.85 -4.44 -5.46
CA ILE A 65 7.53 -3.86 -6.62
C ILE A 65 8.81 -4.63 -6.94
N GLU A 66 9.07 -4.85 -8.23
CA GLU A 66 10.38 -5.24 -8.73
C GLU A 66 11.19 -3.99 -9.10
N ALA A 67 12.41 -3.88 -8.56
CA ALA A 67 13.36 -2.84 -8.91
C ALA A 67 14.76 -3.45 -8.98
N ASP A 68 15.46 -3.21 -10.09
CA ASP A 68 16.84 -3.64 -10.33
C ASP A 68 17.05 -5.16 -10.10
N GLY A 69 16.08 -5.97 -10.54
CA GLY A 69 16.09 -7.43 -10.42
C GLY A 69 15.85 -7.95 -8.99
N ARG A 70 15.37 -7.09 -8.08
CA ARG A 70 15.05 -7.44 -6.69
C ARG A 70 13.61 -7.07 -6.38
N PHE A 71 12.99 -7.86 -5.52
CA PHE A 71 11.61 -7.64 -5.08
C PHE A 71 11.58 -6.96 -3.72
N TYR A 72 10.70 -5.96 -3.60
CA TYR A 72 10.47 -5.22 -2.36
C TYR A 72 8.98 -5.23 -2.03
N LEU A 73 8.65 -5.64 -0.82
CA LEU A 73 7.28 -5.57 -0.31
C LEU A 73 7.14 -4.35 0.59
N THR A 74 6.31 -3.40 0.15
CA THR A 74 5.92 -2.22 0.91
C THR A 74 4.60 -2.50 1.62
N PHE A 75 4.46 -2.12 2.89
CA PHE A 75 3.29 -2.41 3.70
C PHE A 75 3.20 -1.43 4.88
N GLY A 76 2.06 -1.39 5.57
CA GLY A 76 1.93 -0.62 6.82
C GLY A 76 0.64 0.17 6.91
N SER A 77 0.18 0.33 8.14
CA SER A 77 -1.01 1.09 8.51
C SER A 77 -0.87 1.55 9.98
N TYR A 78 -1.14 2.83 10.27
CA TYR A 78 -0.99 3.45 11.61
C TYR A 78 0.45 3.36 12.17
N TRP A 79 0.61 3.22 13.49
CA TRP A 79 1.87 3.11 14.25
C TRP A 79 3.02 3.96 13.70
N ARG A 80 4.17 3.36 13.40
CA ARG A 80 5.31 4.06 12.78
C ARG A 80 5.28 3.93 11.26
N GLY A 81 4.09 4.06 10.67
CA GLY A 81 3.86 4.29 9.26
C GLY A 81 4.25 3.14 8.33
N ILE A 82 4.72 3.52 7.15
CA ILE A 82 4.96 2.64 6.02
C ILE A 82 6.35 2.02 6.10
N ARG A 83 6.39 0.71 5.88
CA ARG A 83 7.57 -0.14 5.92
C ARG A 83 7.84 -0.77 4.57
N GLN A 84 9.09 -1.10 4.32
CA GLN A 84 9.50 -1.87 3.17
C GLN A 84 10.53 -2.93 3.54
N ALA A 85 10.31 -4.12 3.02
CA ALA A 85 11.21 -5.26 3.18
C ALA A 85 11.72 -5.74 1.83
N SER A 86 12.96 -6.21 1.79
CA SER A 86 13.45 -6.99 0.64
C SER A 86 12.88 -8.41 0.71
N MET A 87 12.52 -8.95 -0.45
CA MET A 87 11.97 -10.29 -0.62
C MET A 87 12.95 -11.16 -1.41
N ARG A 88 13.04 -12.44 -1.07
CA ARG A 88 13.74 -13.46 -1.87
C ARG A 88 12.73 -14.23 -2.74
N ASP A 89 13.21 -15.17 -3.54
CA ASP A 89 12.38 -16.22 -4.15
C ASP A 89 12.60 -17.52 -3.35
N PRO A 90 11.57 -18.17 -2.77
CA PRO A 90 10.15 -17.76 -2.73
C PRO A 90 9.96 -16.43 -1.98
N PRO A 91 8.82 -15.72 -2.16
CA PRO A 91 8.56 -14.37 -1.61
C PRO A 91 8.38 -14.33 -0.09
N ILE A 92 9.42 -14.75 0.61
CA ILE A 92 9.59 -14.65 2.04
C ILE A 92 10.56 -13.51 2.35
N LEU A 93 10.43 -12.96 3.55
CA LEU A 93 11.29 -11.92 4.08
C LEU A 93 12.76 -12.32 3.94
N SER A 94 13.57 -11.41 3.38
CA SER A 94 15.03 -11.58 3.28
C SER A 94 15.81 -10.74 4.29
N SER A 95 15.22 -9.68 4.86
CA SER A 95 15.85 -8.75 5.81
C SER A 95 15.22 -8.85 7.22
N SER A 96 16.02 -8.71 8.27
CA SER A 96 15.53 -8.85 9.66
C SER A 96 14.57 -7.76 10.10
N ASP A 97 14.73 -6.52 9.61
CA ASP A 97 13.87 -5.39 9.97
C ASP A 97 13.47 -4.57 8.73
N PRO A 98 12.15 -4.43 8.47
CA PRO A 98 11.63 -3.58 7.41
C PRO A 98 11.96 -2.09 7.63
N ALA A 99 12.54 -1.46 6.61
CA ALA A 99 12.91 -0.05 6.63
C ALA A 99 11.67 0.84 6.64
N GLN A 100 11.70 1.95 7.39
CA GLN A 100 10.62 2.95 7.34
C GLN A 100 10.80 3.84 6.11
N ILE A 101 9.78 3.94 5.26
CA ILE A 101 9.82 4.75 4.03
C ILE A 101 8.74 5.83 3.97
N GLY A 102 7.79 5.83 4.91
CA GLY A 102 6.76 6.85 5.07
C GLY A 102 6.29 6.93 6.51
N PHE A 103 5.99 8.15 6.99
CA PHE A 103 5.54 8.40 8.35
C PHE A 103 4.72 9.69 8.43
N THR A 104 3.77 9.71 9.34
CA THR A 104 3.10 10.96 9.72
C THR A 104 3.00 11.07 11.24
N SER A 105 3.09 12.29 11.74
CA SER A 105 2.98 12.65 13.16
C SER A 105 1.58 13.16 13.50
N ASN A 106 1.44 13.81 14.67
CA ASN A 106 0.21 14.46 15.14
C ASN A 106 -1.03 13.56 15.20
N TYR A 107 -0.81 12.27 15.51
CA TYR A 107 -1.86 11.26 15.59
C TYR A 107 -2.68 11.10 14.30
N GLU A 108 -2.16 11.60 13.16
CA GLU A 108 -2.74 11.26 11.86
C GLU A 108 -2.37 9.81 11.51
N VAL A 109 -3.25 9.22 10.71
CA VAL A 109 -3.08 7.85 10.21
C VAL A 109 -2.43 7.92 8.85
N LEU A 110 -1.50 7.01 8.59
CA LEU A 110 -0.90 6.78 7.27
C LEU A 110 -0.95 5.28 6.99
N GLU A 111 -1.52 4.89 5.85
CA GLU A 111 -1.75 3.49 5.49
C GLU A 111 -1.90 3.28 3.98
N GLY A 112 -2.18 2.04 3.55
CA GLY A 112 -2.44 1.71 2.15
C GLY A 112 -1.32 2.14 1.18
N PRO A 113 -0.06 1.74 1.39
CA PRO A 113 1.04 2.18 0.55
C PRO A 113 1.00 1.52 -0.83
N PHE A 114 1.39 2.25 -1.87
CA PHE A 114 1.58 1.71 -3.21
C PHE A 114 2.79 2.35 -3.88
N VAL A 115 3.84 1.58 -4.12
CA VAL A 115 5.02 2.02 -4.86
C VAL A 115 4.82 1.72 -6.34
N PHE A 116 4.92 2.75 -7.17
CA PHE A 116 4.74 2.68 -8.60
C PHE A 116 5.95 3.27 -9.32
N LYS A 117 6.49 2.57 -10.33
CA LYS A 117 7.59 3.08 -11.16
C LYS A 117 7.00 3.77 -12.39
N HIS A 118 7.42 5.00 -12.65
CA HIS A 118 7.07 5.72 -13.87
C HIS A 118 8.25 6.55 -14.38
N GLY A 119 8.66 6.28 -15.61
CA GLY A 119 9.88 6.85 -16.18
C GLY A 119 11.11 6.55 -15.31
N ALA A 120 11.85 7.59 -14.94
CA ALA A 120 13.08 7.48 -14.15
C ALA A 120 12.85 7.47 -12.62
N PHE A 121 11.59 7.49 -12.16
CA PHE A 121 11.27 7.67 -10.75
C PHE A 121 10.34 6.60 -10.22
N TYR A 122 10.36 6.46 -8.90
CA TYR A 122 9.44 5.68 -8.09
C TYR A 122 8.56 6.64 -7.29
N TYR A 123 7.27 6.33 -7.22
CA TYR A 123 6.25 7.12 -6.55
C TYR A 123 5.64 6.29 -5.43
N LEU A 124 5.76 6.76 -4.20
CA LEU A 124 5.12 6.18 -3.03
C LEU A 124 3.79 6.89 -2.81
N PHE A 125 2.70 6.24 -3.20
CA PHE A 125 1.35 6.67 -2.84
C PHE A 125 0.99 6.14 -1.46
N MET A 126 0.28 6.94 -0.67
CA MET A 126 -0.21 6.54 0.65
C MET A 126 -1.56 7.21 0.89
N SER A 127 -2.40 6.57 1.68
CA SER A 127 -3.59 7.22 2.21
C SER A 127 -3.33 7.78 3.59
N LYS A 128 -3.78 9.01 3.83
CA LYS A 128 -3.64 9.71 5.12
C LYS A 128 -5.00 10.16 5.66
N GLY A 129 -5.12 10.18 6.98
CA GLY A 129 -6.32 10.66 7.67
C GLY A 129 -7.27 9.55 8.08
N LYS A 130 -8.41 9.92 8.66
CA LYS A 130 -9.35 8.95 9.23
C LYS A 130 -10.16 8.31 8.11
N CYS A 131 -9.94 7.01 7.87
CA CYS A 131 -10.85 6.19 7.08
C CYS A 131 -12.10 5.82 7.89
N CYS A 132 -13.14 5.38 7.16
CA CYS A 132 -14.15 4.49 7.68
C CYS A 132 -15.10 5.10 8.76
N GLY A 133 -16.23 4.43 9.03
CA GLY A 133 -17.16 4.83 10.09
C GLY A 133 -17.79 6.22 9.94
N TYR A 134 -17.80 6.77 8.72
CA TYR A 134 -18.30 8.11 8.43
C TYR A 134 -19.83 8.25 8.56
N ASP A 135 -20.54 7.12 8.57
CA ASP A 135 -21.93 6.99 8.96
C ASP A 135 -22.17 7.37 10.42
N LYS A 136 -21.17 7.14 11.28
CA LYS A 136 -21.24 7.45 12.72
C LYS A 136 -20.71 8.83 13.04
N ALA A 137 -19.51 9.16 12.56
CA ALA A 137 -18.87 10.43 12.84
C ALA A 137 -17.89 10.81 11.73
N LYS A 138 -18.05 12.02 11.19
CA LYS A 138 -17.14 12.59 10.22
C LYS A 138 -16.01 13.33 10.94
N PRO A 139 -14.74 13.14 10.52
CA PRO A 139 -13.65 13.98 11.00
C PRO A 139 -13.84 15.43 10.53
N GLU A 140 -13.06 16.34 11.11
CA GLU A 140 -12.94 17.71 10.62
C GLU A 140 -12.49 17.74 9.16
N ALA A 141 -12.88 18.78 8.43
CA ALA A 141 -12.49 18.93 7.03
C ALA A 141 -10.96 18.96 6.88
N GLY A 142 -10.45 18.16 5.95
CA GLY A 142 -9.01 17.95 5.74
C GLY A 142 -8.40 16.86 6.63
N LYS A 143 -9.17 16.25 7.54
CA LYS A 143 -8.76 15.11 8.37
C LYS A 143 -9.38 13.79 7.94
N GLU A 144 -10.31 13.82 6.99
CA GLU A 144 -10.74 12.62 6.29
C GLU A 144 -9.63 12.00 5.44
N TYR A 145 -9.93 10.80 4.94
CA TYR A 145 -9.04 10.01 4.10
C TYR A 145 -8.73 10.75 2.79
N ARG A 146 -7.46 10.77 2.41
CA ARG A 146 -6.96 11.45 1.21
C ARG A 146 -5.70 10.76 0.71
N ILE A 147 -5.45 10.85 -0.59
CA ILE A 147 -4.29 10.23 -1.24
C ILE A 147 -3.16 11.23 -1.32
N LEU A 148 -1.98 10.83 -0.85
CA LEU A 148 -0.74 11.57 -0.93
C LEU A 148 0.26 10.83 -1.81
N VAL A 149 1.24 11.55 -2.34
CA VAL A 149 2.38 10.99 -3.06
C VAL A 149 3.69 11.66 -2.65
N CYS A 150 4.74 10.82 -2.57
CA CYS A 150 6.13 11.23 -2.56
C CYS A 150 6.88 10.54 -3.72
N ARG A 151 8.02 11.08 -4.16
CA ARG A 151 8.82 10.54 -5.26
C ARG A 151 10.27 10.35 -4.88
N SER A 152 10.92 9.31 -5.40
CA SER A 152 12.36 9.05 -5.30
C SER A 152 12.93 8.52 -6.62
N SER A 153 14.24 8.69 -6.84
CA SER A 153 14.94 7.99 -7.93
C SER A 153 15.28 6.53 -7.58
N LYS A 154 15.02 6.09 -6.34
CA LYS A 154 15.24 4.72 -5.85
C LYS A 154 13.92 4.14 -5.31
N ALA A 155 13.69 2.85 -5.52
CA ALA A 155 12.50 2.18 -4.99
C ALA A 155 12.47 2.07 -3.46
N THR A 156 13.63 2.23 -2.81
CA THR A 156 13.86 1.79 -1.43
C THR A 156 13.97 2.92 -0.40
N GLY A 157 13.68 4.16 -0.78
CA GLY A 157 13.75 5.30 0.14
C GLY A 157 14.17 6.60 -0.55
N GLY A 158 14.35 7.66 0.24
CA GLY A 158 14.59 9.00 -0.28
C GLY A 158 13.36 9.61 -0.96
N PHE A 159 12.18 9.12 -0.60
CA PHE A 159 10.92 9.67 -1.09
C PHE A 159 10.71 11.06 -0.50
N VAL A 160 10.51 12.05 -1.36
CA VAL A 160 10.19 13.42 -0.97
C VAL A 160 8.94 13.90 -1.70
N ASP A 161 8.21 14.83 -1.11
CA ASP A 161 7.09 15.48 -1.78
C ASP A 161 7.54 16.59 -2.75
N LYS A 162 6.58 17.29 -3.37
CA LYS A 162 6.86 18.36 -4.34
C LYS A 162 7.69 19.52 -3.77
N ASP A 163 7.63 19.73 -2.46
CA ASP A 163 8.31 20.81 -1.74
C ASP A 163 9.65 20.32 -1.15
N GLY A 164 10.00 19.05 -1.39
CA GLY A 164 11.26 18.43 -0.96
C GLY A 164 11.24 17.90 0.47
N VAL A 165 10.06 17.83 1.11
CA VAL A 165 9.94 17.29 2.47
C VAL A 165 9.98 15.77 2.42
N ASP A 166 10.81 15.20 3.29
CA ASP A 166 11.00 13.76 3.43
C ASP A 166 9.69 13.08 3.86
N CYS A 167 9.29 12.03 3.13
CA CYS A 167 8.08 11.26 3.40
C CYS A 167 8.11 10.56 4.78
N THR A 168 9.30 10.36 5.36
CA THR A 168 9.48 9.85 6.73
C THR A 168 9.37 10.95 7.80
N LYS A 169 9.18 12.20 7.38
CA LYS A 169 9.10 13.41 8.23
C LYS A 169 7.89 14.26 7.82
N ASP A 170 6.72 13.61 7.71
CA ASP A 170 5.44 14.25 7.35
C ASP A 170 5.34 14.81 5.93
N GLY A 171 6.29 14.50 5.05
CA GLY A 171 6.20 14.82 3.63
C GLY A 171 5.06 14.08 2.93
N GLY A 172 4.46 14.73 1.94
CA GLY A 172 3.50 14.12 1.03
C GLY A 172 2.65 15.14 0.31
N THR A 173 2.66 15.10 -1.02
CA THR A 173 1.80 15.96 -1.85
C THR A 173 0.42 15.34 -1.96
N VAL A 174 -0.62 16.07 -1.54
CA VAL A 174 -2.00 15.63 -1.77
C VAL A 174 -2.29 15.55 -3.27
N VAL A 175 -2.75 14.39 -3.72
CA VAL A 175 -3.14 14.12 -5.11
C VAL A 175 -4.66 14.09 -5.24
N LEU A 176 -5.35 13.55 -4.24
CA LEU A 176 -6.80 13.46 -4.24
C LEU A 176 -7.36 13.57 -2.82
N GLU A 177 -8.34 14.44 -2.65
CA GLU A 177 -9.07 14.64 -1.40
C GLU A 177 -10.58 14.72 -1.67
N SER A 178 -11.39 14.86 -0.63
CA SER A 178 -12.84 15.00 -0.78
C SER A 178 -13.21 16.16 -1.69
N HIS A 179 -14.07 15.91 -2.67
CA HIS A 179 -14.60 16.92 -3.58
C HIS A 179 -15.94 16.44 -4.16
N GLY A 180 -16.87 17.36 -4.42
CA GLY A 180 -18.18 17.01 -5.00
C GLY A 180 -18.88 15.87 -4.24
N ASN A 181 -19.12 14.75 -4.94
CA ASN A 181 -19.74 13.54 -4.39
C ASN A 181 -18.74 12.50 -3.86
N VAL A 182 -17.44 12.77 -3.93
CA VAL A 182 -16.35 11.92 -3.45
C VAL A 182 -15.98 12.35 -2.03
N TYR A 183 -16.10 11.45 -1.06
CA TYR A 183 -15.73 11.72 0.32
C TYR A 183 -14.76 10.67 0.84
N GLY A 184 -13.63 11.12 1.39
CA GLY A 184 -12.60 10.24 1.94
C GLY A 184 -11.98 9.28 0.91
N PRO A 185 -11.48 9.74 -0.25
CA PRO A 185 -10.86 8.83 -1.23
C PRO A 185 -9.55 8.24 -0.69
N GLY A 186 -9.30 6.95 -0.95
CA GLY A 186 -8.05 6.29 -0.60
C GLY A 186 -8.04 4.79 -0.89
N GLY A 187 -7.13 4.06 -0.22
CA GLY A 187 -6.86 2.65 -0.49
C GLY A 187 -6.44 2.41 -1.94
N GLN A 188 -5.61 3.31 -2.44
CA GLN A 188 -5.33 3.44 -3.86
C GLN A 188 -4.33 2.41 -4.38
N GLY A 189 -4.39 2.18 -5.69
CA GLY A 189 -3.27 1.65 -6.45
C GLY A 189 -3.15 2.31 -7.81
N VAL A 190 -2.06 2.02 -8.50
CA VAL A 190 -1.78 2.58 -9.82
C VAL A 190 -1.49 1.45 -10.79
N ASN A 191 -2.24 1.41 -11.89
CA ASN A 191 -1.98 0.52 -13.01
C ASN A 191 -1.37 1.31 -14.16
N ASP A 192 -0.37 0.77 -14.84
CA ASP A 192 0.17 1.37 -16.07
C ASP A 192 -0.53 0.74 -17.27
N ASP A 193 -1.53 1.41 -17.81
CA ASP A 193 -2.23 0.95 -19.00
C ASP A 193 -1.46 1.33 -20.26
N ALA A 194 -1.29 0.38 -21.18
CA ALA A 194 -0.49 0.58 -22.39
C ALA A 194 -1.04 1.68 -23.32
N LYS A 195 -2.31 2.05 -23.23
CA LYS A 195 -2.96 3.07 -24.06
C LYS A 195 -3.24 4.36 -23.30
N LEU A 196 -3.71 4.24 -22.06
CA LEU A 196 -4.15 5.37 -21.24
C LEU A 196 -3.03 5.92 -20.35
N GLY A 197 -1.92 5.18 -20.21
CA GLY A 197 -0.86 5.50 -19.27
C GLY A 197 -1.23 5.16 -17.82
N PRO A 198 -0.63 5.82 -16.82
CA PRO A 198 -0.94 5.58 -15.42
C PRO A 198 -2.39 5.89 -15.06
N ILE A 199 -3.10 4.89 -14.54
CA ILE A 199 -4.47 4.98 -14.03
C ILE A 199 -4.43 4.79 -12.52
N LEU A 200 -4.85 5.82 -11.78
CA LEU A 200 -5.09 5.75 -10.35
C LEU A 200 -6.50 5.18 -10.11
N TYR A 201 -6.59 4.09 -9.36
CA TYR A 201 -7.85 3.54 -8.85
C TYR A 201 -7.89 3.65 -7.33
N TYR A 202 -9.08 3.87 -6.78
CA TYR A 202 -9.28 4.13 -5.35
C TYR A 202 -10.75 3.90 -4.97
N HIS A 203 -11.02 3.72 -3.68
CA HIS A 203 -12.39 3.70 -3.19
C HIS A 203 -12.75 5.02 -2.51
N TYR A 204 -14.05 5.32 -2.41
CA TYR A 204 -14.56 6.51 -1.73
C TYR A 204 -15.97 6.32 -1.18
N GLY A 205 -16.34 7.13 -0.18
CA GLY A 205 -17.72 7.24 0.27
C GLY A 205 -18.53 8.18 -0.63
N LYS A 206 -19.63 7.70 -1.22
CA LYS A 206 -20.48 8.53 -2.09
C LYS A 206 -21.36 9.48 -1.28
N ARG A 207 -21.15 10.79 -1.46
CA ARG A 207 -21.97 11.84 -0.86
C ARG A 207 -23.18 12.15 -1.76
N THR A 208 -24.39 11.87 -1.29
CA THR A 208 -25.64 12.10 -2.04
C THR A 208 -26.30 13.44 -1.72
N SER A 209 -25.89 14.09 -0.62
CA SER A 209 -26.24 15.46 -0.24
C SER A 209 -25.21 15.94 0.79
N PRO A 210 -25.08 17.25 1.09
CA PRO A 210 -24.25 17.70 2.21
C PRO A 210 -24.71 17.00 3.50
N GLY A 211 -23.98 15.98 3.95
CA GLY A 211 -24.31 15.25 5.19
C GLY A 211 -24.54 13.74 5.08
N ASN A 212 -24.97 13.19 3.94
CA ASN A 212 -25.29 11.75 3.84
C ASN A 212 -24.32 10.97 2.96
N LEU A 213 -23.86 9.81 3.46
CA LEU A 213 -23.08 8.81 2.72
C LEU A 213 -23.94 7.56 2.55
N THR A 214 -24.06 7.04 1.34
CA THR A 214 -24.97 5.92 1.04
C THR A 214 -24.25 4.60 0.81
N SER A 215 -22.99 4.61 0.38
CA SER A 215 -22.18 3.41 0.13
C SER A 215 -20.72 3.76 -0.15
N PHE A 216 -19.82 2.79 0.05
CA PHE A 216 -18.47 2.82 -0.50
C PHE A 216 -18.53 2.39 -1.98
N THR A 217 -17.86 3.16 -2.84
CA THR A 217 -17.74 2.90 -4.29
C THR A 217 -16.28 2.64 -4.61
N PHE A 218 -16.01 1.65 -5.46
CA PHE A 218 -14.70 1.36 -6.06
C PHE A 218 -14.60 1.97 -7.46
#